data_AF-A0A259BZS2-F1
#
_entry.id   AF-A0A259BZS2-F1
#
_cell.length_a   1.000
_cell.length_b   1.000
_cell.length_c   1.000
_cell.angle_alpha   90.00
_cell.angle_beta   90.00
_cell.angle_gamma   90.00
#
_symmetry.space_group_name_H-M   'P 1'
#
loop_
_entity.id
_entity.type
_entity.pdbx_description
1 polymer ?
#
loop_
_entity_poly.entity_id
_entity_poly.type
_entity_poly.pdbx_seq_one_letter_code
_entity_poly.pdbx_strand_id
1 'polypeptide(L)'
;MKKYVAECLGTATLVLFGCGAAVLTSAGGGHLGIVAIAFAFGLAVTAMAYGIGHVSGCHINPAVTLGVWAAGRLSLSQVPKYILAQVIGGILGAGILYLIVSERLSGFNVATEGLGQNGWGEGYLGGYGLGAA
;
A
#
# COMPACT_ATOMS: atom_id res chain seq x y z
N MET A 1 -8.07 1.56 -20.45
CA MET A 1 -6.71 1.80 -19.94
C MET A 1 -6.67 2.83 -18.81
N LYS A 2 -7.27 4.02 -18.95
CA LYS A 2 -7.25 5.08 -17.93
C LYS A 2 -7.54 4.61 -16.48
N LYS A 3 -8.62 3.84 -16.27
CA LYS A 3 -8.97 3.28 -14.95
C LYS A 3 -7.89 2.40 -14.31
N TYR A 4 -7.19 1.58 -15.10
CA TYR A 4 -6.15 0.70 -14.55
C TYR A 4 -4.87 1.47 -14.21
N VAL A 5 -4.53 2.49 -15.01
CA VAL A 5 -3.43 3.41 -14.66
C VAL A 5 -3.74 4.18 -13.39
N ALA A 6 -4.99 4.66 -13.25
CA ALA A 6 -5.46 5.32 -12.04
C ALA A 6 -5.34 4.41 -10.81
N GLU A 7 -5.81 3.16 -10.88
CA GLU A 7 -5.66 2.19 -9.79
C GLU A 7 -4.20 1.91 -9.43
N CYS A 8 -3.32 1.78 -10.42
CA CYS A 8 -1.88 1.61 -10.20
C CYS A 8 -1.26 2.79 -9.45
N LEU A 9 -1.52 4.02 -9.92
CA LEU A 9 -1.01 5.25 -9.28
C LEU A 9 -1.62 5.43 -7.88
N GLY A 10 -2.89 5.11 -7.71
CA GLY A 10 -3.59 5.18 -6.44
C GLY A 10 -3.01 4.22 -5.40
N THR A 11 -2.79 2.96 -5.77
CA THR A 11 -2.16 1.99 -4.87
C THR A 11 -0.69 2.32 -4.61
N ALA A 12 0.05 2.81 -5.60
CA ALA A 12 1.43 3.27 -5.40
C ALA A 12 1.50 4.42 -4.39
N THR A 13 0.60 5.40 -4.49
CA THR A 13 0.47 6.52 -3.55
C THR A 13 0.14 6.01 -2.14
N LEU A 14 -0.85 5.12 -2.03
CA LEU A 14 -1.26 4.54 -0.75
C LEU A 14 -0.10 3.83 -0.04
N VAL A 15 0.63 2.97 -0.76
CA VAL A 15 1.77 2.23 -0.21
C VAL A 15 2.91 3.18 0.14
N LEU A 16 3.27 4.10 -0.75
CA LEU A 16 4.39 5.03 -0.51
C LEU A 16 4.19 5.87 0.75
N PHE A 17 3.03 6.51 0.90
CA PHE A 17 2.79 7.42 2.03
C PHE A 17 2.42 6.67 3.32
N GLY A 18 1.56 5.65 3.23
CA GLY A 18 1.13 4.88 4.39
C GLY A 18 2.29 4.08 4.99
N CYS A 19 2.93 3.23 4.19
CA CYS A 19 4.08 2.44 4.66
C CYS A 19 5.29 3.32 4.93
N GLY A 20 5.49 4.40 4.16
CA GLY A 20 6.58 5.35 4.42
C GLY A 20 6.49 5.99 5.79
N ALA A 21 5.29 6.38 6.25
CA ALA A 21 5.10 6.88 7.60
C ALA A 21 5.47 5.84 8.67
N ALA A 22 5.10 4.57 8.47
CA ALA A 22 5.45 3.48 9.38
C ALA A 22 6.97 3.21 9.44
N VAL A 23 7.64 3.21 8.28
CA VAL A 23 9.09 2.95 8.19
C VAL A 23 9.92 4.12 8.74
N LEU A 24 9.52 5.36 8.48
CA LEU A 24 10.23 6.52 9.00
C LEU A 24 10.08 6.66 10.53
N THR A 25 9.04 6.07 11.11
CA THR A 25 8.85 5.97 12.57
C THR A 25 9.94 5.12 13.22
N SER A 26 10.37 4.02 12.58
CA SER A 26 11.37 3.12 13.15
C SER A 26 12.80 3.60 12.94
N ALA A 27 13.08 4.27 11.82
CA ALA A 27 14.44 4.62 11.40
C ALA A 27 14.92 6.02 11.82
N GLY A 28 14.02 6.97 12.10
CA GLY A 28 14.38 8.39 12.28
C GLY A 28 14.65 8.86 13.71
N GLY A 29 14.62 7.96 14.71
CA GLY A 29 14.74 8.34 16.13
C GLY A 29 13.54 9.11 16.71
N GLY A 30 12.52 9.38 15.90
CA GLY A 30 11.25 9.98 16.32
C GLY A 30 10.12 8.95 16.28
N HIS A 31 9.35 8.85 17.36
CA HIS A 31 8.17 7.98 17.41
C HIS A 31 6.96 8.70 16.84
N LEU A 32 6.72 8.58 15.52
CA LEU A 32 5.38 8.81 14.99
C LEU A 32 4.42 7.81 15.66
N GLY A 33 3.52 8.32 16.50
CA GLY A 33 2.50 7.48 17.13
C GLY A 33 1.56 6.87 16.09
N ILE A 34 0.85 5.80 16.49
CA ILE A 34 -0.12 5.10 15.64
C ILE A 34 -1.16 6.03 14.99
N VAL A 35 -1.48 7.15 15.67
CA VAL A 35 -2.37 8.20 15.15
C VAL A 35 -1.80 8.85 13.89
N ALA A 36 -0.51 9.19 13.86
CA ALA A 36 0.12 9.81 12.70
C ALA A 36 0.16 8.86 11.50
N ILE A 37 0.46 7.57 11.75
CA ILE A 37 0.43 6.52 10.72
C ILE A 37 -1.01 6.36 10.18
N ALA A 38 -2.02 6.31 11.05
CA ALA A 38 -3.42 6.25 10.64
C ALA A 38 -3.83 7.46 9.79
N PHE A 39 -3.38 8.67 10.15
CA PHE A 39 -3.60 9.86 9.33
C PHE A 39 -2.89 9.80 7.98
N ALA A 40 -1.66 9.30 7.91
CA ALA A 40 -0.94 9.15 6.64
C ALA A 40 -1.71 8.25 5.65
N PHE A 41 -2.17 7.09 6.11
CA PHE A 41 -3.03 6.20 5.31
C PHE A 41 -4.35 6.87 4.93
N GLY A 42 -5.07 7.43 5.92
CA GLY A 42 -6.38 8.03 5.70
C GLY A 42 -6.35 9.20 4.73
N LEU A 43 -5.37 10.09 4.86
CA LEU A 43 -5.19 11.23 3.97
C LEU A 43 -4.74 10.80 2.57
N ALA A 44 -3.89 9.78 2.44
CA ALA A 44 -3.51 9.24 1.13
C ALA A 44 -4.72 8.65 0.38
N VAL A 45 -5.54 7.85 1.07
CA VAL A 45 -6.80 7.34 0.50
C VAL A 45 -7.74 8.48 0.13
N THR A 46 -7.90 9.48 1.02
CA THR A 46 -8.78 10.63 0.77
C THR A 46 -8.33 11.41 -0.46
N ALA A 47 -7.04 11.73 -0.56
CA ALA A 47 -6.46 12.44 -1.69
C ALA A 47 -6.69 11.66 -3.01
N MET A 48 -6.54 10.34 -2.98
CA MET A 48 -6.80 9.50 -4.16
C MET A 48 -8.28 9.34 -4.48
N ALA A 49 -9.15 9.26 -3.49
CA ALA A 49 -10.60 9.23 -3.71
C ALA A 49 -11.06 10.49 -4.48
N TYR A 50 -10.58 11.67 -4.09
CA TYR A 50 -10.86 12.90 -4.83
C TYR A 50 -10.12 13.00 -6.17
N GLY A 51 -8.85 12.58 -6.21
CA GLY A 51 -8.00 12.70 -7.39
C GLY A 51 -8.36 11.76 -8.54
N ILE A 52 -8.72 10.51 -8.24
CA ILE A 52 -8.95 9.47 -9.26
C ILE A 52 -10.30 8.75 -9.12
N GLY A 53 -11.11 9.05 -8.11
CA GLY A 53 -12.41 8.41 -7.90
C GLY A 53 -13.34 8.50 -9.10
N HIS A 54 -13.36 9.65 -9.78
CA HIS A 54 -14.15 9.87 -10.99
C HIS A 54 -13.64 9.08 -12.22
N VAL A 55 -12.42 8.53 -12.17
CA VAL A 55 -11.80 7.77 -13.27
C VAL A 55 -11.97 6.26 -13.11
N SER A 56 -11.68 5.73 -11.91
CA SER A 56 -11.65 4.28 -11.66
C SER A 56 -12.61 3.79 -10.58
N GLY A 57 -13.20 4.70 -9.79
CA GLY A 57 -13.86 4.38 -8.53
C GLY A 57 -12.90 4.37 -7.33
N CYS A 58 -11.60 4.56 -7.55
CA CYS A 58 -10.54 4.54 -6.53
C CYS A 58 -10.64 3.32 -5.60
N HIS A 59 -10.64 2.11 -6.16
CA HIS A 59 -10.70 0.91 -5.34
C HIS A 59 -9.38 0.73 -4.58
N ILE A 60 -8.27 0.89 -5.29
CA ILE A 60 -6.87 0.85 -4.84
C ILE A 60 -6.52 -0.35 -3.94
N ASN A 61 -7.38 -1.38 -3.96
CA ASN A 61 -7.38 -2.53 -3.06
C ASN A 61 -8.15 -3.71 -3.71
N PRO A 62 -7.55 -4.91 -3.78
CA PRO A 62 -8.21 -6.10 -4.32
C PRO A 62 -9.51 -6.49 -3.59
N ALA A 63 -9.54 -6.40 -2.26
CA ALA A 63 -10.73 -6.72 -1.46
C ALA A 63 -11.87 -5.72 -1.73
N VAL A 64 -11.56 -4.43 -1.86
CA VAL A 64 -12.56 -3.41 -2.25
C VAL A 64 -13.07 -3.70 -3.65
N THR A 65 -12.20 -4.08 -4.59
CA THR A 65 -12.59 -4.45 -5.96
C THR A 65 -13.56 -5.63 -5.98
N LEU A 66 -13.29 -6.65 -5.18
CA LEU A 66 -14.17 -7.81 -5.02
C LEU A 66 -15.50 -7.41 -4.36
N GLY A 67 -15.49 -6.53 -3.36
CA GLY A 67 -16.70 -6.00 -2.74
C GLY A 67 -17.58 -5.22 -3.72
N VAL A 68 -16.98 -4.37 -4.56
CA VAL A 68 -17.70 -3.61 -5.60
C VAL A 68 -18.24 -4.55 -6.68
N TRP A 69 -17.50 -5.60 -7.04
CA TRP A 69 -18.00 -6.66 -7.93
C TRP A 69 -19.17 -7.43 -7.32
N ALA A 70 -19.05 -7.86 -6.06
CA ALA A 70 -20.12 -8.56 -5.34
C ALA A 70 -21.39 -7.69 -5.19
N ALA A 71 -21.24 -6.37 -5.09
CA ALA A 71 -22.33 -5.42 -5.11
C ALA A 71 -22.95 -5.17 -6.51
N GLY A 72 -22.50 -5.86 -7.55
CA GLY A 72 -23.01 -5.72 -8.92
C GLY A 72 -22.55 -4.44 -9.64
N ARG A 73 -21.55 -3.73 -9.10
CA ARG A 73 -21.09 -2.43 -9.60
C ARG A 73 -19.82 -2.51 -10.47
N LEU A 74 -19.26 -3.70 -10.64
CA LEU A 74 -18.11 -3.97 -11.50
C LEU A 74 -18.34 -5.29 -12.25
N SER A 75 -17.94 -5.37 -13.52
CA SER A 75 -18.02 -6.64 -14.25
C SER A 75 -16.87 -7.59 -13.86
N LEU A 76 -17.14 -8.89 -13.85
CA LEU A 76 -16.15 -9.91 -13.48
C LEU A 76 -14.89 -9.86 -14.36
N SER A 77 -15.03 -9.52 -15.66
CA SER A 77 -13.90 -9.40 -16.60
C SER A 77 -12.94 -8.24 -16.30
N GLN A 78 -13.37 -7.28 -15.46
CA GLN A 78 -12.54 -6.17 -15.02
C GLN A 78 -11.78 -6.46 -13.71
N VAL A 79 -12.31 -7.32 -12.85
CA VAL A 79 -11.72 -7.67 -11.54
C VAL A 79 -10.23 -8.01 -11.65
N PRO A 80 -9.79 -8.97 -12.48
CA PRO A 80 -8.37 -9.33 -12.55
C PRO A 80 -7.49 -8.18 -13.05
N LYS A 81 -8.03 -7.29 -13.90
CA LYS A 81 -7.28 -6.13 -14.43
C LYS A 81 -7.12 -5.03 -13.37
N TYR A 82 -8.11 -4.83 -12.51
CA TYR A 82 -8.00 -3.95 -11.34
C TYR A 82 -6.96 -4.49 -10.36
N ILE A 83 -7.07 -5.76 -10.00
CA ILE A 83 -6.15 -6.41 -9.05
C ILE A 83 -4.71 -6.37 -9.56
N LEU A 84 -4.49 -6.71 -10.84
CA LEU A 84 -3.14 -6.63 -11.44
C LEU A 84 -2.58 -5.21 -11.39
N ALA A 85 -3.38 -4.21 -11.72
CA ALA A 85 -2.95 -2.81 -11.66
C ALA A 85 -2.60 -2.38 -10.22
N GLN A 86 -3.41 -2.78 -9.23
CA GLN A 86 -3.17 -2.50 -7.82
C GLN A 86 -1.90 -3.17 -7.31
N VAL A 87 -1.67 -4.45 -7.66
CA VAL A 87 -0.45 -5.18 -7.29
C VAL A 87 0.79 -4.51 -7.89
N ILE A 88 0.77 -4.15 -9.17
CA ILE A 88 1.85 -3.39 -9.81
C ILE A 88 2.06 -2.06 -9.09
N GLY A 89 0.99 -1.33 -8.80
CA GLY A 89 1.04 -0.08 -8.05
C GLY A 89 1.69 -0.23 -6.68
N GLY A 90 1.30 -1.25 -5.93
CA GLY A 90 1.87 -1.54 -4.62
C GLY A 90 3.37 -1.86 -4.70
N ILE A 91 3.80 -2.64 -5.68
CA ILE A 91 5.22 -2.93 -5.93
C ILE A 91 5.99 -1.65 -6.27
N LEU A 92 5.44 -0.79 -7.13
CA LEU A 92 6.07 0.49 -7.49
C LEU A 92 6.17 1.44 -6.28
N GLY A 93 5.11 1.55 -5.49
CA GLY A 93 5.11 2.36 -4.26
C GLY A 93 6.16 1.88 -3.26
N ALA A 94 6.24 0.57 -3.03
CA ALA A 94 7.25 -0.05 -2.17
C ALA A 94 8.67 0.12 -2.73
N GLY A 95 8.85 0.00 -4.06
CA GLY A 95 10.14 0.21 -4.72
C GLY A 95 10.64 1.65 -4.59
N ILE A 96 9.77 2.64 -4.74
CA ILE A 96 10.12 4.05 -4.51
C ILE A 96 10.50 4.26 -3.04
N LEU A 97 9.72 3.70 -2.11
CA LEU A 97 10.03 3.79 -0.69
C LEU A 97 11.40 3.17 -0.37
N TYR A 98 11.68 1.98 -0.92
CA TYR A 98 12.96 1.28 -0.79
C TYR A 98 14.14 2.16 -1.20
N LEU A 99 14.04 2.85 -2.35
CA LEU A 99 15.09 3.76 -2.82
C LEU A 99 15.29 4.94 -1.86
N ILE A 100 14.19 5.53 -1.37
CA ILE A 100 14.24 6.65 -0.42
C ILE A 100 14.96 6.23 0.87
N VAL A 101 14.57 5.10 1.47
CA VAL A 101 15.09 4.67 2.76
C VAL A 101 16.53 4.16 2.66
N SER A 102 16.87 3.47 1.58
CA SER A 102 18.23 2.93 1.38
C SER A 102 19.27 4.03 1.14
N GLU A 103 18.89 5.13 0.50
CA GLU A 103 19.81 6.25 0.21
C GLU A 103 19.88 7.29 1.35
N ARG A 104 18.81 7.43 2.15
CA ARG A 104 18.66 8.56 3.08
C ARG A 104 18.71 8.19 4.56
N LEU A 105 18.59 6.91 4.92
CA LEU A 105 18.64 6.47 6.31
C LEU A 105 19.89 5.62 6.54
N SER A 106 20.92 6.23 7.14
CA SER A 106 22.14 5.52 7.51
C SER A 106 21.85 4.41 8.51
N GLY A 107 22.16 3.17 8.15
CA GLY A 107 21.97 2.00 9.03
C GLY A 107 20.63 1.29 8.87
N PHE A 108 19.73 1.78 8.01
CA PHE A 108 18.47 1.09 7.72
C PHE A 108 18.73 -0.21 6.95
N ASN A 109 18.25 -1.33 7.49
CA ASN A 109 18.34 -2.62 6.83
C ASN A 109 16.95 -3.17 6.51
N VAL A 110 16.58 -3.11 5.24
CA VAL A 110 15.29 -3.59 4.71
C VAL A 110 15.03 -5.07 5.06
N ALA A 111 16.06 -5.90 5.16
CA ALA A 111 15.91 -7.31 5.49
C ALA A 111 15.41 -7.54 6.93
N THR A 112 15.76 -6.64 7.85
CA THR A 112 15.39 -6.75 9.27
C THR A 112 14.26 -5.80 9.67
N GLU A 113 14.13 -4.66 9.01
CA GLU A 113 13.15 -3.62 9.35
C GLU A 113 11.93 -3.60 8.43
N GLY A 114 12.07 -4.13 7.20
CA GLY A 114 10.98 -4.20 6.24
C GLY A 114 10.56 -2.86 5.65
N LEU A 115 9.45 -2.88 4.92
CA LEU A 115 8.81 -1.74 4.29
C LEU A 115 7.33 -1.63 4.70
N GLY A 116 7.01 -2.08 5.91
CA GLY A 116 5.65 -2.06 6.45
C GLY A 116 4.77 -3.25 6.02
N GLN A 117 5.35 -4.37 5.59
CA GLN A 117 4.63 -5.63 5.41
C GLN A 117 4.15 -6.22 6.75
N ASN A 118 3.31 -7.26 6.70
CA ASN A 118 2.79 -7.95 7.89
C ASN A 118 3.74 -9.06 8.36
N GLY A 119 3.58 -9.53 9.61
CA GLY A 119 4.38 -10.56 10.31
C GLY A 119 4.58 -11.93 9.65
N TRP A 120 4.23 -12.11 8.37
CA TRP A 120 4.18 -13.41 7.69
C TRP A 120 5.55 -13.82 7.13
N GLY A 121 5.95 -15.07 7.38
CA GLY A 121 7.20 -15.65 6.89
C GLY A 121 8.39 -15.49 7.85
N GLU A 122 9.42 -16.33 7.65
CA GLU A 122 10.62 -16.34 8.48
C GLU A 122 11.36 -15.00 8.41
N GLY A 123 11.74 -14.45 9.56
CA GLY A 123 12.47 -13.18 9.66
C GLY A 123 11.60 -11.92 9.75
N TYR A 124 10.27 -12.03 9.77
CA TYR A 124 9.40 -10.85 9.74
C TYR A 124 8.41 -10.75 10.93
N LEU A 125 8.52 -9.69 11.74
CA LEU A 125 7.59 -9.22 12.81
C LEU A 125 6.62 -10.27 13.41
N GLY A 126 7.14 -11.42 13.83
CA GLY A 126 6.35 -12.51 14.45
C GLY A 126 6.51 -13.90 13.80
N GLY A 127 7.03 -14.00 12.58
CA GLY A 127 7.30 -15.30 11.94
C GLY A 127 6.04 -16.11 11.63
N TYR A 128 4.92 -15.43 11.40
CA TYR A 128 3.61 -16.06 11.30
C TYR A 128 3.50 -16.97 10.07
N GLY A 129 3.04 -18.19 10.30
CA GLY A 129 2.70 -19.15 9.24
C GLY A 129 1.23 -19.08 8.83
N LEU A 130 0.83 -19.94 7.88
CA LEU A 130 -0.55 -20.03 7.39
C LEU A 130 -1.60 -20.28 8.49
N GLY A 131 -1.22 -20.89 9.62
CA GLY A 131 -2.13 -21.17 10.74
C GLY A 131 -2.29 -20.02 11.75
N ALA A 132 -1.65 -18.88 11.52
CA ALA A 132 -1.72 -17.71 12.42
C ALA A 132 -2.81 -16.69 12.00
N ALA A 133 -3.56 -16.97 10.94
CA ALA A 133 -4.67 -16.16 10.45
C ALA A 133 -6.02 -16.61 11.04
#